data_AF-A0A7Y7ADM7-F1
#
_entry.id   AF-A0A7Y7ADM7-F1
#
_cell.length_a   1.000
_cell.length_b   1.000
_cell.length_c   1.000
_cell.angle_alpha   90.00
_cell.angle_beta   90.00
_cell.angle_gamma   90.00
#
_symmetry.space_group_name_H-M   'P 1'
#
loop_
_entity.id
_entity.type
_entity.pdbx_description
1 polymer ?
#
loop_
_entity_poly.entity_id
_entity_poly.type
_entity_poly.pdbx_seq_one_letter_code
_entity_poly.pdbx_strand_id
1 'polypeptide(L)'
;MKHFIIPFFLLLAFSSQGQNFGVIMVKAYKNTTLNLDDNIEVDSITVRVVHRKTQAERTIVFYKGQQRRPLFKPGVYTLTCSVEGEKDWVIKRVRLKADAFAFVGLLYEPEGKLSSSQKQKRNEQGFTYER
;
A
#
# COMPACT_ATOMS: atom_id res chain seq x y z
N MET A 1 -47.91 -46.01 7.54
CA MET A 1 -46.45 -46.13 7.68
C MET A 1 -45.85 -45.51 6.42
N LYS A 2 -45.30 -44.28 6.47
CA LYS A 2 -43.86 -43.97 6.66
C LYS A 2 -43.01 -44.96 5.82
N HIS A 3 -42.34 -44.53 4.74
CA HIS A 3 -41.22 -43.58 4.80
C HIS A 3 -41.15 -42.63 3.59
N PHE A 4 -41.05 -41.34 3.89
CA PHE A 4 -40.48 -40.33 3.01
C PHE A 4 -38.98 -40.62 2.90
N ILE A 5 -38.47 -40.81 1.68
CA ILE A 5 -37.03 -40.78 1.41
C ILE A 5 -36.78 -39.52 0.59
N ILE A 6 -36.29 -38.49 1.28
CA ILE A 6 -35.73 -37.29 0.65
C ILE A 6 -34.32 -37.68 0.21
N PRO A 7 -33.96 -37.67 -1.09
CA PRO A 7 -32.56 -37.73 -1.47
C PRO A 7 -31.87 -36.44 -1.02
N PHE A 8 -31.10 -36.59 0.04
CA PHE A 8 -30.07 -35.70 0.54
C PHE A 8 -29.04 -35.42 -0.57
N PHE A 9 -29.29 -34.42 -1.42
CA PHE A 9 -28.23 -33.72 -2.15
C PHE A 9 -27.80 -32.51 -1.32
N LEU A 10 -27.07 -32.81 -0.25
CA LEU A 10 -26.27 -31.87 0.51
C LEU A 10 -24.84 -31.96 -0.04
N LEU A 11 -24.19 -30.79 -0.17
CA LEU A 11 -22.80 -30.55 -0.61
C LEU A 11 -22.62 -30.62 -2.14
N LEU A 12 -22.40 -29.52 -2.86
CA LEU A 12 -21.22 -28.65 -2.75
C LEU A 12 -21.57 -27.18 -3.07
N ALA A 13 -22.22 -26.48 -2.15
CA ALA A 13 -22.09 -25.04 -2.09
C ALA A 13 -20.90 -24.72 -1.16
N PHE A 14 -20.09 -23.75 -1.58
CA PHE A 14 -18.99 -23.13 -0.83
C PHE A 14 -17.66 -23.91 -0.76
N SER A 15 -16.87 -23.75 -1.82
CA SER A 15 -15.57 -23.12 -1.60
C SER A 15 -15.50 -21.85 -2.44
N SER A 16 -16.07 -20.74 -1.94
CA SER A 16 -15.35 -19.49 -2.17
C SER A 16 -14.01 -19.71 -1.48
N GLN A 17 -12.98 -20.14 -2.23
CA GLN A 17 -11.61 -20.02 -1.76
C GLN A 17 -11.49 -18.57 -1.33
N GLY A 18 -11.55 -18.34 -0.02
CA GLY A 18 -11.34 -17.04 0.58
C GLY A 18 -10.07 -16.54 -0.05
N GLN A 19 -10.23 -15.56 -0.92
CA GLN A 19 -9.14 -15.01 -1.67
C GLN A 19 -8.30 -14.30 -0.59
N ASN A 20 -7.26 -14.97 -0.10
CA ASN A 20 -6.32 -14.50 0.92
C ASN A 20 -5.46 -13.37 0.35
N PHE A 21 -6.04 -12.22 0.05
CA PHE A 21 -5.34 -11.07 -0.52
C PHE A 21 -5.06 -10.04 0.58
N GLY A 22 -3.96 -9.31 0.44
CA GLY A 22 -3.72 -8.09 1.19
C GLY A 22 -3.89 -6.86 0.30
N VAL A 23 -3.83 -5.68 0.92
CA VAL A 23 -3.89 -4.40 0.22
C VAL A 23 -2.57 -3.66 0.41
N ILE A 24 -2.04 -3.09 -0.67
CA ILE A 24 -0.94 -2.11 -0.61
C ILE A 24 -1.53 -0.75 -0.94
N MET A 25 -1.41 0.19 0.01
CA MET A 25 -1.79 1.59 -0.18
C MET A 25 -0.55 2.46 -0.16
N VAL A 26 -0.46 3.36 -1.14
CA VAL A 26 0.66 4.31 -1.23
C VAL A 26 0.08 5.72 -1.28
N LYS A 27 0.67 6.61 -0.48
CA LYS A 27 0.40 8.04 -0.52
C LYS A 27 1.72 8.80 -0.61
N ALA A 28 1.69 9.94 -1.29
CA ALA A 28 2.83 10.85 -1.36
C ALA A 28 2.44 12.24 -0.88
N TYR A 29 3.39 12.88 -0.21
CA TYR A 29 3.25 14.18 0.42
C TYR A 29 4.45 15.04 0.06
N LYS A 30 4.19 16.30 -0.26
CA LYS A 30 5.21 17.34 -0.38
C LYS A 30 5.24 18.16 0.90
N ASN A 31 6.43 18.44 1.42
CA ASN A 31 6.60 19.33 2.56
C ASN A 31 7.95 20.07 2.49
N THR A 32 7.89 21.39 2.61
CA THR A 32 9.05 22.30 2.57
C THR A 32 9.45 22.82 3.94
N THR A 33 8.71 22.49 5.00
CA THR A 33 8.93 22.94 6.37
C THR A 33 9.33 21.77 7.27
N LEU A 34 9.74 22.13 8.49
CA LEU A 34 10.02 21.17 9.56
C LEU A 34 8.73 20.53 10.10
N ASN A 35 7.59 21.21 10.00
CA ASN A 35 6.34 20.79 10.63
C ASN A 35 5.61 19.77 9.73
N LEU A 36 5.32 18.57 10.26
CA LEU A 36 4.59 17.54 9.52
C LEU A 36 3.14 17.92 9.22
N ASP A 37 2.54 18.86 9.96
CA ASP A 37 1.18 19.34 9.69
C ASP A 37 1.09 20.11 8.37
N ASP A 38 2.23 20.63 7.88
CA ASP A 38 2.32 21.31 6.58
C ASP A 38 2.44 20.32 5.40
N ASN A 39 2.31 19.01 5.65
CA ASN A 39 2.30 17.98 4.60
C ASN A 39 1.13 18.19 3.65
N ILE A 40 1.42 18.44 2.37
CA ILE A 40 0.42 18.53 1.32
C ILE A 40 0.43 17.22 0.54
N GLU A 41 -0.67 16.46 0.58
CA GLU A 41 -0.84 15.28 -0.28
C GLU A 41 -0.82 15.70 -1.75
N VAL A 42 -0.01 14.99 -2.56
CA VAL A 42 0.10 15.22 -4.01
C VAL A 42 -1.15 14.72 -4.73
N ASP A 43 -1.43 15.27 -5.91
CA ASP A 43 -2.66 14.96 -6.66
C ASP A 43 -2.72 13.49 -7.11
N SER A 44 -1.58 12.93 -7.50
CA SER A 44 -1.47 11.51 -7.82
C SER A 44 -0.06 10.94 -7.64
N ILE A 45 0.00 9.62 -7.47
CA ILE A 45 1.23 8.84 -7.52
C ILE A 45 1.01 7.57 -8.35
N THR A 46 1.94 7.31 -9.27
CA THR A 46 1.96 6.06 -10.05
C THR A 46 2.86 5.05 -9.35
N VAL A 47 2.37 3.84 -9.16
CA VAL A 47 3.09 2.78 -8.44
C VAL A 47 3.12 1.53 -9.30
N ARG A 48 4.33 1.12 -9.70
CA ARG A 48 4.58 -0.21 -10.25
C ARG A 48 4.91 -1.17 -9.11
N VAL A 49 4.09 -2.20 -8.95
CA VAL A 49 4.19 -3.22 -7.90
C VAL A 49 4.67 -4.52 -8.52
N VAL A 50 5.82 -5.03 -8.06
CA VAL A 50 6.40 -6.28 -8.59
C VAL A 50 6.52 -7.31 -7.47
N HIS A 51 5.87 -8.47 -7.63
CA HIS A 51 5.99 -9.59 -6.71
C HIS A 51 7.37 -10.26 -6.86
N ARG A 52 8.19 -10.26 -5.82
CA ARG A 52 9.60 -10.68 -5.90
C ARG A 52 9.81 -12.15 -6.28
N LYS A 53 8.93 -13.06 -5.86
CA LYS A 53 9.03 -14.50 -6.21
C LYS A 53 8.54 -14.80 -7.64
N THR A 54 7.34 -14.34 -7.99
CA THR A 54 6.68 -14.66 -9.27
C THR A 54 7.01 -13.69 -10.39
N GLN A 55 7.65 -12.56 -10.08
CA GLN A 55 7.87 -11.43 -11.00
C GLN A 55 6.57 -10.85 -11.60
N ALA A 56 5.40 -11.20 -11.05
CA ALA A 56 4.15 -10.63 -11.49
C ALA A 56 4.11 -9.13 -11.17
N GLU A 57 3.78 -8.33 -12.17
CA GLU A 57 3.77 -6.87 -12.06
C GLU A 57 2.36 -6.30 -12.24
N ARG A 58 2.13 -5.14 -11.61
CA ARG A 58 0.90 -4.37 -11.75
C ARG A 58 1.20 -2.90 -11.53
N THR A 59 0.72 -2.04 -12.43
CA THR A 59 0.81 -0.58 -12.27
C THR A 59 -0.53 -0.04 -11.82
N ILE A 60 -0.51 0.80 -10.78
CA ILE A 60 -1.69 1.44 -10.18
C ILE A 60 -1.41 2.91 -9.99
N VAL A 61 -2.41 3.75 -10.29
CA VAL A 61 -2.39 5.18 -9.94
C VAL A 61 -3.29 5.40 -8.73
N PHE A 62 -2.72 6.02 -7.69
CA PHE A 62 -3.44 6.49 -6.51
C PHE A 62 -3.65 7.99 -6.62
N TYR A 63 -4.90 8.43 -6.54
CA TYR A 63 -5.28 9.85 -6.57
C TYR A 63 -5.58 10.34 -5.16
N LYS A 64 -5.28 11.61 -4.91
CA LYS A 64 -5.62 12.30 -3.67
C LYS A 64 -7.09 12.11 -3.32
N GLY A 65 -7.36 11.78 -2.05
CA GLY A 65 -8.71 11.58 -1.54
C GLY A 65 -9.43 10.30 -2.03
N GLN A 66 -8.88 9.55 -2.99
CA GLN A 66 -9.49 8.29 -3.44
C GLN A 66 -8.98 7.09 -2.63
N GLN A 67 -9.90 6.31 -2.08
CA GLN A 67 -9.58 5.07 -1.36
C GLN A 67 -9.61 3.84 -2.28
N ARG A 68 -8.68 3.77 -3.23
CA ARG A 68 -8.48 2.54 -4.01
C ARG A 68 -7.80 1.47 -3.15
N ARG A 69 -8.36 0.26 -3.13
CA ARG A 69 -7.86 -0.90 -2.37
C ARG A 69 -7.47 -2.04 -3.32
N PRO A 70 -6.38 -1.90 -4.09
CA PRO A 70 -5.92 -2.95 -4.98
C PRO A 70 -5.52 -4.18 -4.16
N LEU A 71 -6.10 -5.33 -4.54
CA LEU A 71 -5.83 -6.62 -3.92
C LEU A 71 -4.57 -7.26 -4.51
N PHE A 72 -3.72 -7.79 -3.63
CA PHE A 72 -2.48 -8.50 -3.99
C PHE A 72 -2.36 -9.80 -3.20
N LYS A 73 -1.76 -10.83 -3.81
CA LYS A 73 -1.47 -12.08 -3.10
C LYS A 73 -0.49 -11.83 -1.94
N PRO A 74 -0.43 -12.69 -0.91
CA PRO A 74 0.56 -12.54 0.15
C PRO A 74 1.95 -12.78 -0.41
N GLY A 75 2.93 -11.99 0.02
CA GLY A 75 4.27 -12.09 -0.53
C GLY A 75 5.18 -10.91 -0.19
N VAL A 76 6.28 -10.85 -0.94
CA VAL A 76 7.28 -9.79 -0.81
C VAL A 76 7.33 -9.04 -2.12
N TYR A 77 7.24 -7.72 -2.04
CA TYR A 77 7.10 -6.84 -3.18
C TYR A 77 8.25 -5.83 -3.28
N THR A 78 8.49 -5.40 -4.51
CA THR A 78 9.23 -4.16 -4.81
C THR A 78 8.24 -3.16 -5.37
N LEU A 79 8.25 -1.94 -4.83
CA LEU A 79 7.44 -0.84 -5.33
C LEU A 79 8.37 0.16 -6.03
N THR A 80 8.02 0.57 -7.24
CA THR A 80 8.58 1.76 -7.89
C THR A 80 7.48 2.81 -7.89
N CYS A 81 7.70 3.89 -7.16
CA CYS A 81 6.74 4.97 -6.97
C CYS A 81 7.22 6.21 -7.73
N SER A 82 6.37 6.77 -8.58
CA SER A 82 6.66 7.89 -9.47
C SER A 82 5.64 8.99 -9.23
N VAL A 83 6.14 10.18 -8.91
CA VAL A 83 5.38 11.43 -8.85
C VAL A 83 5.89 12.32 -9.99
N GLU A 84 4.99 12.99 -10.69
CA GLU A 84 5.36 13.86 -11.80
C GLU A 84 6.36 14.93 -11.35
N GLY A 85 7.43 15.12 -12.13
CA GLY A 85 8.50 16.08 -11.83
C GLY A 85 9.54 15.62 -10.81
N GLU A 86 9.35 14.45 -10.18
CA GLU A 86 10.23 13.93 -9.14
C GLU A 86 10.96 12.66 -9.59
N LYS A 87 12.06 12.33 -8.89
CA LYS A 87 12.77 11.06 -9.11
C LYS A 87 11.99 9.89 -8.52
N ASP A 88 12.00 8.75 -9.19
CA ASP A 88 11.37 7.53 -8.72
C ASP A 88 11.93 7.05 -7.37
N TRP A 89 11.03 6.65 -6.46
CA TRP A 89 11.38 5.96 -5.21
C TRP A 89 11.24 4.45 -5.38
N VAL A 90 12.30 3.72 -5.02
CA VAL A 90 12.29 2.25 -5.06
C VAL A 90 12.27 1.69 -3.63
N ILE A 91 11.13 1.13 -3.24
CA ILE A 91 10.94 0.51 -1.93
C ILE A 91 11.04 -0.99 -2.08
N LYS A 92 12.12 -1.56 -1.54
CA LYS A 92 12.39 -2.98 -1.64
C LYS A 92 11.82 -3.72 -0.44
N ARG A 93 11.40 -4.97 -0.66
CA ARG A 93 11.01 -5.93 0.39
C ARG A 93 9.77 -5.52 1.20
N VAL A 94 8.77 -4.91 0.57
CA VAL A 94 7.46 -4.66 1.19
C VAL A 94 6.77 -6.01 1.43
N ARG A 95 6.58 -6.38 2.69
CA ARG A 95 5.95 -7.66 3.06
C ARG A 95 4.45 -7.46 3.20
N LEU A 96 3.68 -8.30 2.53
CA LEU A 96 2.22 -8.31 2.59
C LEU A 96 1.74 -9.68 3.08
N LYS A 97 0.96 -9.69 4.16
CA LYS A 97 0.27 -10.88 4.66
C LYS A 97 -1.15 -10.94 4.09
N ALA A 98 -1.77 -12.11 4.14
CA ALA A 98 -3.20 -12.25 3.87
C ALA A 98 -4.02 -11.35 4.81
N ASP A 99 -5.07 -10.74 4.29
CA ASP A 99 -6.02 -9.87 5.02
C ASP A 99 -5.35 -8.69 5.74
N ALA A 100 -4.13 -8.32 5.33
CA ALA A 100 -3.37 -7.22 5.90
C ALA A 100 -3.35 -5.99 4.97
N PHE A 101 -3.20 -4.83 5.58
CA PHE A 101 -2.94 -3.56 4.90
C PHE A 101 -1.47 -3.18 5.08
N ALA A 102 -0.76 -3.01 3.97
CA ALA A 102 0.55 -2.36 3.95
C ALA A 102 0.36 -0.91 3.50
N PHE A 103 0.61 0.04 4.40
CA PHE A 103 0.59 1.46 4.08
C PHE A 103 2.01 1.98 3.87
N VAL A 104 2.19 2.75 2.79
CA VAL A 104 3.45 3.38 2.43
C VAL A 104 3.21 4.88 2.25
N GLY A 105 3.75 5.67 3.17
CA GLY A 105 3.82 7.12 3.05
C GLY A 105 5.17 7.54 2.46
N LEU A 106 5.14 8.34 1.39
CA LEU A 106 6.30 8.99 0.83
C LEU A 106 6.25 10.47 1.17
N LEU A 107 7.30 10.98 1.81
CA LEU A 107 7.46 12.39 2.11
C LEU A 107 8.66 12.91 1.35
N TYR A 108 8.48 13.92 0.52
CA TYR A 108 9.57 14.55 -0.23
C TYR A 108 9.51 16.08 -0.13
N GLU A 109 10.65 16.68 -0.47
CA GLU A 109 10.91 18.10 -0.27
C GLU A 109 11.39 18.70 -1.60
N PRO A 110 10.49 19.27 -2.40
CA PRO A 110 10.79 19.63 -3.79
C PRO A 110 11.89 20.68 -3.95
N GLU A 111 12.08 21.56 -2.96
CA GLU A 111 13.06 22.66 -3.03
C GLU A 111 14.33 22.41 -2.21
N GLY A 112 14.42 21.29 -1.48
CA GLY A 112 15.61 20.93 -0.69
C GLY A 112 16.03 21.94 0.40
N LYS A 113 15.11 22.82 0.83
CA LYS A 113 15.35 23.94 1.74
C LYS A 113 15.74 23.55 3.18
N LEU A 114 15.47 22.32 3.62
CA LEU A 114 15.81 21.87 4.96
C LEU A 114 17.26 21.39 5.03
N SER A 115 17.94 21.85 6.07
CA SER A 115 19.24 21.32 6.50
C SER A 115 19.12 19.86 6.93
N SER A 116 20.25 19.14 6.93
CA SER A 116 20.30 17.74 7.39
C SER A 116 19.77 17.55 8.81
N SER A 117 20.04 18.51 9.72
CA SER A 117 19.52 18.48 11.10
C SER A 117 18.00 18.60 11.15
N GLN A 118 17.41 19.48 10.32
CA GLN A 118 15.95 19.63 10.23
C GLN A 118 15.31 18.38 9.62
N LYS A 119 15.94 17.76 8.61
CA LYS A 119 15.47 16.48 8.03
C LYS A 119 15.49 15.36 9.07
N GLN A 120 16.52 15.29 9.91
CA GLN A 120 16.60 14.32 10.99
C GLN A 120 15.48 14.53 12.02
N LYS A 121 15.28 15.77 12.51
CA LYS A 121 14.19 16.10 13.43
C LYS A 121 12.81 15.74 12.86
N ARG A 122 12.59 16.02 11.57
CA ARG A 122 11.34 15.66 10.88
C ARG A 122 11.13 14.13 10.81
N ASN A 123 12.19 13.37 10.55
CA ASN A 123 12.11 11.91 10.56
C ASN A 123 11.76 11.38 11.95
N GLU A 124 12.37 11.93 13.02
CA GLU A 124 12.06 11.56 14.40
C GLU A 124 10.58 11.80 14.75
N GLN A 125 9.98 12.89 14.24
CA GLN A 125 8.55 13.17 14.37
C GLN A 125 7.66 12.19 13.58
N GLY A 126 8.17 11.63 12.48
CA GLY A 126 7.43 10.65 11.65
C GLY A 126 7.46 9.21 12.20
N PHE A 127 8.33 8.91 13.17
CA PHE A 127 8.49 7.58 13.79
C PHE A 127 7.81 7.45 15.17
N THR A 128 6.72 8.18 15.43
CA THR A 128 5.94 7.96 16.66
C THR A 128 5.12 6.68 16.53
N TYR A 129 5.71 5.55 16.94
CA TYR A 129 4.94 4.37 17.34
C TYR A 129 4.35 4.66 18.72
N GLU A 130 3.02 4.76 18.82
CA GLU A 130 2.37 4.34 20.06
C GLU A 130 2.45 2.82 20.15
N ARG A 131 2.84 2.35 21.34
CA ARG A 131 3.14 0.97 21.67
C ARG A 131 1.88 0.12 21.79
#